data_AF-A0A3C1F5H1-F1
#
_entry.id   AF-A0A3C1F5H1-F1
#
_cell.length_a   1.000
_cell.length_b   1.000
_cell.length_c   1.000
_cell.angle_alpha   90.00
_cell.angle_beta   90.00
_cell.angle_gamma   90.00
#
_symmetry.space_group_name_H-M   'P 1'
#
loop_
_entity.id
_entity.type
_entity.pdbx_description
1 polymer ?
#
loop_
_entity_poly.entity_id
_entity_poly.type
_entity_poly.pdbx_seq_one_letter_code
_entity_poly.pdbx_strand_id
1 'polypeptide(L)'
;MAKKHGYNKQRAARKVRGLGPSKHEAAAQIVKYAVKLGVLTRGSCVVCGTTERIQAHHTDYTKPLDVTWLCRLHHNHAHGQLLDQTQ
;
A
#
# COMPACT_ATOMS: atom_id res chain seq x y z
N MET A 1 -27.35 2.19 -10.37
CA MET A 1 -26.33 2.13 -11.45
C MET A 1 -24.99 2.58 -10.89
N ALA A 2 -24.12 1.64 -10.50
CA ALA A 2 -22.80 1.96 -9.93
C ALA A 2 -21.88 2.52 -11.02
N LYS A 3 -21.63 3.83 -10.99
CA LYS A 3 -20.72 4.51 -11.92
C LYS A 3 -19.30 3.97 -11.72
N LYS A 4 -18.87 3.08 -12.62
CA LYS A 4 -17.48 2.61 -12.73
C LYS A 4 -16.61 3.77 -13.20
N HIS A 5 -16.11 4.57 -12.26
CA HIS A 5 -15.07 5.55 -12.56
C HIS A 5 -13.75 4.79 -12.70
N GLY A 6 -13.37 4.50 -13.95
CA GLY A 6 -12.08 3.92 -14.28
C GLY A 6 -10.97 4.76 -13.68
N TYR A 7 -10.21 4.14 -12.77
CA TYR A 7 -9.11 4.79 -12.07
C TYR A 7 -7.97 5.11 -13.04
N ASN A 8 -7.85 6.37 -13.46
CA ASN A 8 -6.70 6.83 -14.23
C ASN A 8 -5.51 7.02 -13.27
N LYS A 9 -4.71 5.96 -13.13
CA LYS A 9 -3.47 5.87 -12.33
C LYS A 9 -2.53 7.09 -12.49
N GLN A 10 -2.59 7.78 -13.64
CA GLN A 10 -1.72 8.90 -13.99
C GLN A 10 -2.07 10.22 -13.28
N ARG A 11 -3.34 10.42 -12.86
CA ARG A 11 -3.77 11.67 -12.21
C ARG A 11 -3.40 11.75 -10.74
N ALA A 12 -3.47 10.62 -10.02
CA ALA A 12 -3.02 10.53 -8.63
C ALA A 12 -1.50 10.82 -8.53
N ALA A 13 -0.71 10.30 -9.47
CA ALA A 13 0.73 10.52 -9.57
C ALA A 13 1.12 11.99 -9.85
N ARG A 14 0.31 12.76 -10.60
CA ARG A 14 0.63 14.16 -10.93
C ARG A 14 0.62 15.11 -9.73
N LYS A 15 -0.14 14.79 -8.66
CA LYS A 15 -0.23 15.63 -7.46
C LYS A 15 0.82 15.31 -6.39
N VAL A 16 1.67 14.31 -6.66
CA VAL A 16 2.80 13.84 -5.86
C VAL A 16 4.04 14.74 -6.02
N ARG A 17 4.02 15.66 -7.00
CA ARG A 17 5.11 16.61 -7.25
C ARG A 17 5.18 17.63 -6.11
N GLY A 18 5.98 17.33 -5.09
CA GLY A 18 6.25 18.20 -3.93
C GLY A 18 6.32 17.51 -2.56
N LEU A 19 6.26 16.18 -2.47
CA LEU A 19 6.25 15.46 -1.18
C LEU A 19 7.65 15.35 -0.55
N GLY A 20 7.96 16.24 0.39
CA GLY A 20 8.72 15.99 1.64
C GLY A 20 10.11 15.32 1.57
N PRO A 21 10.85 15.25 2.69
CA PRO A 21 12.28 14.91 2.69
C PRO A 21 12.63 13.45 2.32
N SER A 22 11.66 12.51 2.27
CA SER A 22 11.94 11.11 1.93
C SER A 22 10.86 10.43 1.07
N LYS A 23 11.30 9.58 0.12
CA LYS A 23 10.43 8.82 -0.80
C LYS A 23 9.44 7.90 -0.08
N HIS A 24 9.80 7.43 1.11
CA HIS A 24 8.99 6.52 1.94
C HIS A 24 7.76 7.21 2.53
N GLU A 25 7.93 8.42 3.08
CA GLU A 25 6.82 9.19 3.66
C GLU A 25 5.83 9.61 2.58
N ALA A 26 6.34 10.02 1.42
CA ALA A 26 5.56 10.36 0.25
C ALA A 26 4.64 9.19 -0.17
N ALA A 27 5.21 7.99 -0.32
CA ALA A 27 4.45 6.79 -0.70
C ALA A 27 3.35 6.45 0.33
N ALA A 28 3.69 6.49 1.63
CA ALA A 28 2.73 6.21 2.68
C ALA A 28 1.53 7.18 2.69
N GLN A 29 1.76 8.47 2.44
CA GLN A 29 0.68 9.46 2.37
C GLN A 29 -0.24 9.24 1.17
N ILE A 30 0.34 8.85 0.02
CA ILE A 30 -0.43 8.58 -1.20
C ILE A 30 -1.33 7.37 -1.02
N VAL A 31 -0.83 6.28 -0.43
CA VAL A 31 -1.65 5.11 -0.09
C VAL A 31 -2.81 5.50 0.82
N LYS A 32 -2.53 6.24 1.90
CA LYS A 32 -3.58 6.70 2.84
C LYS A 32 -4.66 7.51 2.12
N TYR A 33 -4.25 8.43 1.24
CA TYR A 33 -5.16 9.25 0.47
C TYR A 33 -5.96 8.43 -0.55
N ALA A 34 -5.31 7.50 -1.25
CA ALA A 34 -5.97 6.60 -2.21
C ALA A 34 -7.01 5.70 -1.53
N VAL A 35 -6.71 5.21 -0.32
CA VAL A 35 -7.70 4.48 0.49
C VAL A 35 -8.86 5.37 0.89
N LYS A 36 -8.58 6.59 1.37
CA LYS A 36 -9.62 7.55 1.76
C LYS A 36 -10.54 7.93 0.59
N LEU A 37 -9.98 8.07 -0.62
CA LEU A 37 -10.74 8.36 -1.83
C LEU A 37 -11.51 7.16 -2.39
N GLY A 38 -11.35 5.96 -1.82
CA GLY A 38 -11.92 4.73 -2.40
C GLY A 38 -11.27 4.31 -3.71
N VAL A 39 -10.13 4.91 -4.05
CA VAL A 39 -9.31 4.56 -5.22
C VAL A 39 -8.58 3.24 -4.98
N LEU A 40 -8.12 3.03 -3.75
CA LEU A 40 -7.43 1.83 -3.33
C LEU A 40 -8.22 1.17 -2.20
N THR A 41 -8.65 -0.06 -2.39
CA THR A 41 -9.32 -0.81 -1.32
C THR A 41 -8.26 -1.49 -0.46
N ARG A 42 -8.37 -1.34 0.87
CA ARG A 42 -7.57 -2.14 1.81
C ARG A 42 -7.96 -3.61 1.68
N GLY A 43 -6.99 -4.44 1.29
CA GLY A 43 -7.15 -5.88 1.22
C GLY A 43 -6.78 -6.57 2.54
N SER A 44 -7.01 -7.88 2.59
CA SER A 44 -6.43 -8.77 3.58
C SER A 44 -4.96 -9.05 3.25
N CYS A 45 -4.25 -9.64 4.21
CA CYS A 45 -2.91 -10.15 4.00
C CYS A 45 -2.94 -11.20 2.90
N VAL A 46 -2.11 -11.05 1.86
CA VAL A 46 -2.06 -12.04 0.76
C VAL A 46 -1.49 -13.40 1.17
N VAL A 47 -0.80 -13.48 2.32
CA VAL A 47 -0.19 -14.72 2.80
C VAL A 47 -1.12 -15.52 3.71
N CYS A 48 -1.71 -14.88 4.73
CA CYS A 48 -2.58 -15.58 5.70
C CYS A 48 -4.05 -15.16 5.67
N GLY A 49 -4.44 -14.22 4.83
CA GLY A 49 -5.83 -13.77 4.70
C GLY A 49 -6.35 -12.93 5.88
N THR A 50 -5.56 -12.68 6.93
CA THR A 50 -6.01 -11.82 8.03
C THR A 50 -6.32 -10.41 7.52
N THR A 51 -7.30 -9.76 8.13
CA THR A 51 -7.61 -8.34 7.92
C THR A 51 -7.11 -7.47 9.07
N GLU A 52 -6.41 -8.06 10.04
CA GLU A 52 -5.89 -7.36 11.20
C GLU A 52 -4.48 -6.82 10.95
N ARG A 53 -4.23 -5.59 11.43
CA ARG A 53 -2.91 -4.94 11.40
C ARG A 53 -2.26 -4.98 10.01
N ILE A 54 -3.06 -4.68 8.98
CA ILE A 54 -2.62 -4.70 7.58
C ILE A 54 -1.86 -3.44 7.21
N GLN A 55 -0.73 -3.63 6.54
CA GLN A 55 0.17 -2.61 6.09
C GLN A 55 0.38 -2.73 4.57
N ALA A 56 0.61 -1.60 3.93
CA ALA A 56 0.95 -1.53 2.52
C ALA A 56 2.45 -1.76 2.34
N HIS A 57 2.80 -2.95 1.86
CA HIS A 57 4.15 -3.26 1.42
C HIS A 57 4.39 -2.64 0.05
N HIS A 58 5.47 -1.87 -0.08
CA HIS A 58 5.88 -1.27 -1.34
C HIS A 58 7.13 -2.02 -1.81
N THR A 59 7.03 -2.74 -2.93
CA THR A 59 8.19 -3.36 -3.58
C THR A 59 8.99 -2.32 -4.37
N ASP A 60 8.30 -1.33 -4.93
CA ASP A 60 8.87 -0.21 -5.67
C ASP A 60 8.28 1.11 -5.17
N TYR A 61 9.08 1.86 -4.41
CA TYR A 61 8.68 3.16 -3.86
C TYR A 61 8.42 4.23 -4.93
N THR A 62 8.79 4.00 -6.19
CA THR A 62 8.43 4.88 -7.31
C THR A 62 6.98 4.71 -7.75
N LYS A 63 6.32 3.62 -7.33
CA LYS A 63 4.92 3.29 -7.63
C LYS A 63 4.10 3.24 -6.33
N PRO A 64 3.75 4.39 -5.73
CA PRO A 64 3.13 4.47 -4.41
C PRO A 64 1.70 3.92 -4.32
N LEU A 65 1.15 3.45 -5.43
CA LEU A 65 -0.21 2.88 -5.51
C LEU A 65 -0.16 1.39 -5.85
N ASP A 66 1.02 0.88 -6.16
CA ASP A 66 1.28 -0.53 -6.43
C ASP A 66 1.80 -1.15 -5.14
N VAL A 67 0.86 -1.53 -4.28
CA VAL A 67 1.16 -2.00 -2.92
C VAL A 67 0.52 -3.35 -2.68
N THR A 68 1.26 -4.19 -1.96
CA THR A 68 0.75 -5.49 -1.49
C THR A 68 0.29 -5.35 -0.05
N TRP A 69 -0.91 -5.81 0.24
CA TRP A 69 -1.45 -5.82 1.59
C TRP A 69 -0.89 -7.01 2.36
N LEU A 70 -0.15 -6.74 3.43
CA LEU A 70 0.44 -7.74 4.30
C LEU A 70 0.13 -7.40 5.75
N CYS A 71 -0.12 -8.40 6.59
CA CYS A 71 -0.14 -8.16 8.03
C CYS A 71 1.28 -7.79 8.50
N ARG A 72 1.38 -7.12 9.65
CA ARG A 72 2.67 -6.72 10.23
C ARG A 72 3.74 -7.83 10.21
N LEU A 73 3.37 -9.08 10.48
CA LEU A 73 4.28 -10.22 10.47
C LEU A 73 4.86 -10.48 9.07
N HIS A 74 3.98 -10.73 8.09
CA HIS A 74 4.42 -10.98 6.71
C HIS A 74 5.04 -9.74 6.05
N HIS A 75 4.64 -8.54 6.47
CA HIS A 75 5.26 -7.30 6.02
C HIS A 75 6.73 -7.23 6.46
N ASN A 76 7.04 -7.59 7.70
CA ASN A 76 8.42 -7.66 8.19
C ASN A 76 9.20 -8.78 7.48
N HIS A 77 8.58 -9.96 7.32
CA HIS A 77 9.18 -11.06 6.55
C HIS A 77 9.54 -10.64 5.13
N ALA A 78 8.67 -9.89 4.45
CA ALA A 78 8.91 -9.37 3.11
C ALA A 78 10.07 -8.37 3.02
N HIS A 79 10.40 -7.67 4.11
CA HIS A 79 11.59 -6.81 4.21
C HIS A 79 12.87 -7.60 4.55
N GLY A 80 12.82 -8.94 4.61
CA GLY A 80 13.94 -9.77 5.03
C GLY A 80 14.20 -9.72 6.54
N GLN A 81 13.33 -9.07 7.32
CA GLN A 81 13.28 -9.28 8.77
C GLN A 81 12.61 -10.62 9.00
N LEU A 82 13.42 -11.68 9.02
CA LEU A 82 13.02 -13.03 9.40
C LEU A 82 12.32 -12.99 10.76
N LEU A 83 10.99 -12.92 10.76
CA LEU A 83 10.18 -13.36 11.87
C LEU A 83 9.82 -14.81 11.56
N ASP A 84 10.77 -15.68 11.87
CA ASP A 84 10.53 -17.10 12.00
C ASP A 84 9.44 -17.29 13.05
N GLN A 85 8.29 -17.80 12.61
CA GLN A 85 7.26 -18.31 13.49
C GLN A 85 7.18 -19.79 13.17
N THR A 86 8.18 -20.55 13.62
CA THR A 86 7.98 -21.99 13.80
C THR A 86 6.74 -22.19 14.67
N GLN A 87 5.89 -23.06 14.12
CA GLN A 87 4.58 -23.53 14.54
C GLN A 87 4.47 -23.91 16.01
#